data_AF-W3XPD6-F1
#
_entry.id   AF-W3XPD6-F1
#
_cell.length_a   1.000
_cell.length_b   1.000
_cell.length_c   1.000
_cell.angle_alpha   90.00
_cell.angle_beta   90.00
_cell.angle_gamma   90.00
#
_symmetry.space_group_name_H-M   'P 1'
#
loop_
_entity.id
_entity.type
_entity.pdbx_description
1 polymer ?
#
loop_
_entity_poly.entity_id
_entity_poly.type
_entity_poly.pdbx_seq_one_letter_code
_entity_poly.pdbx_strand_id
1 'polypeptide(L)'
;MAQEYDPEYLAESRVTLVTVFYSIPIVLMILSTTLRLWAKLRTEPKRLAFDDYLMIWATGISVSFCIIGLIYGPPQGLGRHIEAITSEDLKTFMMGDYIFSHLYDVALASTKLSVLALYYRVFPVQAFRIVVILTAVFVVLWMITMEVVLGFECRPIQAWWLAAEGQCLNLVAFAYFTNITNLVSDMWIFAMPLPIILKLQTNTNKRLTLCFLFSVGLGVCSISAARLRFVFANASTDITWDAVPMGILSAWEPCGGILCANLPMVYGMLNQSIRMSRIRHSTAHTDASQSIAGSSRGRASKGSFSQGWIHLKDSFSSHDELGLKRPERSYIWKISTGTSRSSTQ
;
A
#
# COMPACT_ATOMS: atom_id res chain seq x y z
N MET A 1 -14.39 44.04 -25.41
CA MET A 1 -13.06 44.01 -26.03
C MET A 1 -12.51 42.63 -25.77
N ALA A 2 -12.30 41.82 -26.81
CA ALA A 2 -11.59 40.55 -26.62
C ALA A 2 -10.17 40.90 -26.17
N GLN A 3 -9.76 40.42 -25.00
CA GLN A 3 -8.40 40.60 -24.53
C GLN A 3 -7.50 39.84 -25.50
N GLU A 4 -6.63 40.56 -26.21
CA GLU A 4 -5.71 39.97 -27.17
C GLU A 4 -4.54 39.39 -26.37
N TYR A 5 -4.47 38.07 -26.30
CA TYR A 5 -3.42 37.35 -25.59
C TYR A 5 -2.20 37.20 -26.50
N ASP A 6 -1.00 37.30 -25.92
CA ASP A 6 0.25 37.13 -26.66
C ASP A 6 0.33 35.72 -27.29
N PRO A 7 0.65 35.57 -28.59
CA PRO A 7 0.83 34.26 -29.20
C PRO A 7 1.88 33.38 -28.50
N GLU A 8 2.89 33.96 -27.83
CA GLU A 8 3.86 33.20 -27.05
C GLU A 8 3.21 32.56 -25.81
N TYR A 9 2.34 33.30 -25.12
CA TYR A 9 1.54 32.81 -23.99
C TYR A 9 0.64 31.64 -24.41
N LEU A 10 -0.07 31.75 -25.53
CA LEU A 10 -0.95 30.69 -26.03
C LEU A 10 -0.20 29.43 -26.52
N ALA A 11 1.10 29.57 -26.83
CA ALA A 11 1.96 28.48 -27.27
C ALA A 11 2.59 27.69 -26.10
N GLU A 12 2.56 28.22 -24.87
CA GLU A 12 3.08 27.51 -23.71
C GLU A 12 2.33 26.20 -23.45
N SER A 13 3.08 25.14 -23.15
CA SER A 13 2.52 23.79 -22.98
C SER A 13 3.28 22.96 -21.95
N ARG A 14 2.54 22.42 -20.98
CA ARG A 14 2.98 21.45 -19.96
C ARG A 14 2.49 20.03 -20.25
N VAL A 15 1.95 19.78 -21.45
CA VAL A 15 1.32 18.51 -21.83
C VAL A 15 2.30 17.31 -21.73
N THR A 16 3.54 17.50 -22.19
CA THR A 16 4.60 16.47 -22.08
C THR A 16 4.90 16.13 -20.62
N LEU A 17 4.95 17.17 -19.77
CA LEU A 17 5.20 17.02 -18.34
C LEU A 17 4.07 16.20 -17.70
N VAL A 18 2.81 16.57 -17.92
CA VAL A 18 1.65 15.81 -17.43
C VAL A 18 1.72 14.35 -17.86
N THR A 19 1.98 14.09 -19.15
CA THR A 19 2.02 12.74 -19.71
C THR A 19 3.08 11.86 -19.06
N VAL A 20 4.29 12.41 -18.87
CA VAL A 20 5.41 11.69 -18.23
C VAL A 20 5.10 11.43 -16.76
N PHE A 21 4.63 12.45 -16.02
CA PHE A 21 4.42 12.33 -14.58
C PHE A 21 3.21 11.46 -14.20
N TYR A 22 2.25 11.24 -15.11
CA TYR A 22 1.16 10.28 -14.92
C TYR A 22 1.52 8.84 -15.34
N SER A 23 2.38 8.68 -16.35
CA SER A 23 2.79 7.34 -16.82
C SER A 23 3.76 6.64 -15.86
N ILE A 24 4.66 7.37 -15.20
CA ILE A 24 5.61 6.80 -14.23
C ILE A 24 4.91 6.08 -13.06
N PRO A 25 3.96 6.71 -12.33
CA PRO A 25 3.20 6.05 -11.27
C PRO A 25 2.54 4.75 -11.69
N ILE A 26 1.96 4.68 -12.90
CA ILE A 26 1.31 3.46 -13.41
C ILE A 26 2.28 2.29 -13.39
N VAL A 27 3.47 2.47 -13.96
CA VAL A 27 4.50 1.42 -14.02
C VAL A 27 4.98 1.04 -12.62
N LEU A 28 5.22 2.04 -11.76
CA LEU A 28 5.71 1.81 -10.39
C LEU A 28 4.70 1.01 -9.54
N MET A 29 3.42 1.36 -9.60
CA MET A 29 2.36 0.68 -8.85
C MET A 29 2.17 -0.76 -9.32
N ILE A 30 2.10 -1.00 -10.64
CA ILE A 30 1.97 -2.35 -11.20
C ILE A 30 3.19 -3.21 -10.82
N LEU A 31 4.40 -2.68 -11.01
CA LEU A 31 5.64 -3.40 -10.69
C LEU A 31 5.71 -3.73 -9.19
N SER A 32 5.42 -2.76 -8.33
CA SER A 32 5.45 -2.93 -6.87
C SER A 32 4.46 -3.98 -6.40
N THR A 33 3.21 -3.93 -6.88
CA THR A 33 2.18 -4.91 -6.50
C THR A 33 2.48 -6.29 -7.07
N THR A 34 3.02 -6.38 -8.29
CA THR A 34 3.48 -7.66 -8.85
C THR A 34 4.62 -8.27 -8.03
N LEU A 35 5.60 -7.46 -7.63
CA LEU A 35 6.69 -7.89 -6.75
C LEU A 35 6.18 -8.34 -5.39
N ARG A 36 5.19 -7.64 -4.81
CA ARG A 36 4.50 -8.05 -3.58
C ARG A 36 3.90 -9.45 -3.74
N LEU A 37 3.09 -9.67 -4.78
CA LEU A 37 2.42 -10.95 -5.01
C LEU A 37 3.42 -12.07 -5.26
N TRP A 38 4.45 -11.82 -6.06
CA TRP A 38 5.52 -12.77 -6.31
C TRP A 38 6.26 -13.16 -5.03
N ALA A 39 6.57 -12.18 -4.17
CA ALA A 39 7.18 -12.43 -2.88
C ALA A 39 6.30 -13.30 -1.99
N LYS A 40 4.99 -13.04 -1.98
CA LYS A 40 4.04 -13.82 -1.20
C LYS A 40 3.94 -15.26 -1.69
N LEU A 41 3.79 -15.45 -3.00
CA LEU A 41 3.65 -16.77 -3.60
C LEU A 41 4.91 -17.63 -3.40
N ARG A 42 6.10 -17.01 -3.31
CA ARG A 42 7.33 -17.74 -2.98
C ARG A 42 7.42 -18.15 -1.51
N THR A 43 7.00 -17.29 -0.58
CA THR A 43 7.14 -17.57 0.85
C THR A 43 5.96 -18.39 1.40
N GLU A 44 4.74 -18.14 0.92
CA GLU A 44 3.48 -18.73 1.39
C GLU A 44 2.58 -19.15 0.19
N PRO A 45 2.96 -20.18 -0.60
CA PRO A 45 2.33 -20.49 -1.90
C PRO A 45 0.84 -20.88 -1.87
N LYS A 46 0.24 -21.07 -0.69
CA LYS A 46 -1.13 -21.61 -0.56
C LYS A 46 -2.18 -20.62 -0.05
N ARG A 47 -1.83 -19.37 0.32
CA ARG A 47 -2.81 -18.43 0.91
C ARG A 47 -2.49 -16.97 0.59
N LEU A 48 -3.27 -16.38 -0.34
CA LEU A 48 -3.42 -14.93 -0.38
C LEU A 48 -4.26 -14.48 0.83
N ALA A 49 -3.83 -13.40 1.46
CA ALA A 49 -4.54 -12.82 2.57
C ALA A 49 -5.46 -11.70 2.08
N PHE A 50 -6.44 -11.33 2.90
CA PHE A 50 -7.37 -10.25 2.60
C PHE A 50 -6.65 -8.92 2.25
N ASP A 51 -5.50 -8.66 2.89
CA ASP A 51 -4.67 -7.47 2.62
C ASP A 51 -4.14 -7.41 1.18
N ASP A 52 -3.90 -8.55 0.51
CA ASP A 52 -3.43 -8.54 -0.88
C ASP A 52 -4.54 -8.21 -1.86
N TYR A 53 -5.75 -8.72 -1.61
CA TYR A 53 -6.90 -8.43 -2.46
C TYR A 53 -7.23 -6.94 -2.42
N LEU A 54 -7.20 -6.33 -1.23
CA LEU A 54 -7.33 -4.88 -1.09
C LEU A 54 -6.21 -4.12 -1.80
N MET A 55 -4.96 -4.60 -1.73
CA MET A 55 -3.84 -3.95 -2.41
C MET A 55 -3.94 -4.05 -3.94
N ILE A 56 -4.37 -5.19 -4.48
CA ILE A 56 -4.64 -5.37 -5.92
C ILE A 56 -5.76 -4.42 -6.35
N TRP A 57 -6.83 -4.34 -5.57
CA TRP A 57 -7.96 -3.44 -5.81
C TRP A 57 -7.51 -1.97 -5.81
N ALA A 58 -6.76 -1.55 -4.79
CA ALA A 58 -6.21 -0.20 -4.68
C ALA A 58 -5.29 0.13 -5.87
N THR A 59 -4.45 -0.82 -6.29
CA THR A 59 -3.59 -0.67 -7.47
C THR A 59 -4.41 -0.53 -8.75
N GLY A 60 -5.45 -1.35 -8.92
CA GLY A 60 -6.34 -1.31 -10.08
C GLY A 60 -7.01 0.05 -10.23
N ILE A 61 -7.65 0.55 -9.17
CA ILE A 61 -8.28 1.89 -9.18
C ILE A 61 -7.23 2.98 -9.38
N SER A 62 -6.07 2.85 -8.74
CA SER A 62 -4.98 3.84 -8.87
C SER A 62 -4.47 3.95 -10.31
N VAL A 63 -4.35 2.82 -11.00
CA VAL A 63 -3.99 2.79 -12.42
C VAL A 63 -5.12 3.35 -13.28
N SER A 64 -6.38 2.99 -12.99
CA SER A 64 -7.54 3.50 -13.72
C SER A 64 -7.66 5.01 -13.67
N PHE A 65 -7.47 5.65 -12.50
CA PHE A 65 -7.54 7.12 -12.42
C PHE A 65 -6.39 7.78 -13.19
N CYS A 66 -5.16 7.25 -13.14
CA CYS A 66 -4.05 7.78 -13.93
C CYS A 66 -4.33 7.69 -15.43
N ILE A 67 -4.93 6.58 -15.89
CA ILE A 67 -5.32 6.40 -17.29
C ILE A 67 -6.40 7.42 -17.69
N ILE A 68 -7.40 7.65 -16.85
CA ILE A 68 -8.44 8.65 -17.10
C ILE A 68 -7.84 10.06 -17.18
N GLY A 69 -6.92 10.41 -16.29
CA GLY A 69 -6.19 11.67 -16.36
C GLY A 69 -5.39 11.85 -17.66
N LEU A 70 -4.84 10.77 -18.22
CA LEU A 70 -4.15 10.79 -19.52
C LEU A 70 -5.10 10.89 -20.73
N ILE A 71 -6.29 10.28 -20.64
CA ILE A 71 -7.28 10.28 -21.73
C ILE A 71 -8.04 11.61 -21.79
N TYR A 72 -8.39 12.19 -20.65
CA TYR A 72 -9.22 13.40 -20.58
C TYR A 72 -8.42 14.67 -20.29
N GLY A 73 -7.15 14.56 -19.88
CA GLY A 73 -6.31 15.71 -19.59
C GLY A 73 -5.53 16.23 -20.81
N PRO A 74 -4.35 15.65 -21.13
CA PRO A 74 -3.46 16.11 -22.21
C PRO A 74 -4.13 16.41 -23.56
N PRO A 75 -4.99 15.54 -24.12
CA PRO A 75 -5.60 15.81 -25.42
C PRO A 75 -6.62 16.95 -25.37
N GLN A 76 -7.23 17.22 -24.21
CA GLN A 76 -8.30 18.21 -24.05
C GLN A 76 -7.81 19.53 -23.46
N GLY A 77 -6.49 19.73 -23.46
CA GLY A 77 -5.87 21.01 -23.10
C GLY A 77 -5.32 21.11 -21.69
N LEU A 78 -5.28 20.04 -20.88
CA LEU A 78 -4.60 20.08 -19.58
C LEU A 78 -3.11 20.44 -19.75
N GLY A 79 -2.68 21.50 -19.09
CA GLY A 79 -1.34 22.06 -19.25
C GLY A 79 -1.18 23.05 -20.39
N ARG A 80 -2.28 23.52 -20.99
CA ARG A 80 -2.36 24.74 -21.79
C ARG A 80 -3.22 25.76 -21.05
N HIS A 81 -3.03 27.04 -21.34
CA HIS A 81 -3.85 28.12 -20.80
C HIS A 81 -5.30 27.98 -21.25
N ILE A 82 -6.27 28.27 -20.37
CA ILE A 82 -7.70 28.11 -20.65
C ILE A 82 -8.14 28.84 -21.92
N GLU A 83 -7.52 29.98 -22.21
CA GLU A 83 -7.81 30.79 -23.39
C GLU A 83 -7.32 30.18 -24.71
N ALA A 84 -6.41 29.21 -24.65
CA ALA A 84 -5.93 28.47 -25.82
C ALA A 84 -6.79 27.23 -26.15
N ILE A 85 -7.85 26.97 -25.38
CA ILE A 85 -8.64 25.73 -25.42
C ILE A 85 -10.06 26.01 -25.92
N THR A 86 -10.64 25.09 -26.70
CA THR A 86 -12.02 25.23 -27.15
C THR A 86 -13.00 24.94 -26.01
N SER A 87 -14.18 25.54 -26.05
CA SER A 87 -15.22 25.30 -25.03
C SER A 87 -15.68 23.83 -24.97
N GLU A 88 -15.60 23.10 -26.08
CA GLU A 88 -15.94 21.67 -26.15
C GLU A 88 -14.87 20.80 -25.47
N ASP A 89 -13.60 21.09 -25.72
CA ASP A 89 -12.48 20.40 -25.07
C ASP A 89 -12.48 20.67 -23.56
N LEU A 90 -12.72 21.92 -23.15
CA LEU A 90 -12.81 22.30 -21.74
C LEU A 90 -13.94 21.55 -21.02
N LYS A 91 -15.11 21.43 -21.65
CA LYS A 91 -16.23 20.65 -21.11
C LYS A 91 -15.87 19.18 -20.94
N THR A 92 -15.19 18.60 -21.93
CA THR A 92 -14.74 17.21 -21.90
C THR A 92 -13.70 16.98 -20.80
N PHE A 93 -12.78 17.94 -20.62
CA PHE A 93 -11.83 17.96 -19.51
C PHE A 93 -12.55 18.00 -18.16
N MET A 94 -13.52 18.90 -17.97
CA MET A 94 -14.28 19.03 -16.72
C MET A 94 -15.07 17.76 -16.36
N MET A 95 -15.62 17.06 -17.36
CA MET A 95 -16.24 15.74 -17.15
C MET A 95 -15.22 14.68 -16.73
N GLY A 96 -14.02 14.69 -17.35
CA GLY A 96 -12.93 13.82 -16.98
C GLY A 96 -12.40 14.08 -15.57
N ASP A 97 -12.29 15.34 -15.17
CA ASP A 97 -11.86 15.80 -13.85
C ASP A 97 -12.84 15.38 -12.75
N TYR A 98 -14.15 15.43 -13.05
CA TYR A 98 -15.18 14.92 -12.17
C TYR A 98 -15.00 13.40 -11.91
N ILE A 99 -14.83 12.60 -12.96
CA ILE A 99 -14.59 11.15 -12.82
C ILE A 99 -13.25 10.88 -12.10
N PHE A 100 -12.22 11.66 -12.43
CA PHE A 100 -10.91 11.57 -11.81
C PHE A 100 -10.98 11.78 -10.30
N SER A 101 -11.74 12.78 -9.85
CA SER A 101 -11.88 13.13 -8.43
C SER A 101 -12.52 11.98 -7.61
N HIS A 102 -13.55 11.31 -8.15
CA HIS A 102 -14.16 10.13 -7.50
C HIS A 102 -13.15 8.98 -7.39
N LEU A 103 -12.49 8.64 -8.50
CA LEU A 103 -11.53 7.53 -8.48
C LEU A 103 -10.33 7.81 -7.58
N TYR A 104 -9.94 9.07 -7.45
CA TYR A 104 -8.88 9.49 -6.54
C TYR A 104 -9.26 9.24 -5.07
N ASP A 105 -10.46 9.64 -4.63
CA ASP A 105 -10.92 9.42 -3.24
C ASP A 105 -11.01 7.93 -2.92
N VAL A 106 -11.53 7.11 -3.84
CA VAL A 106 -11.57 5.66 -3.69
C VAL A 106 -10.15 5.05 -3.70
N ALA A 107 -9.23 5.55 -4.52
CA ALA A 107 -7.83 5.10 -4.53
C ALA A 107 -7.12 5.37 -3.19
N LEU A 108 -7.32 6.56 -2.61
CA LEU A 108 -6.77 6.91 -1.30
C LEU A 108 -7.34 6.01 -0.20
N ALA A 109 -8.66 5.88 -0.14
CA ALA A 109 -9.32 5.07 0.88
C ALA A 109 -8.92 3.60 0.79
N SER A 110 -8.91 3.02 -0.42
CA SER A 110 -8.50 1.62 -0.63
C SER A 110 -7.04 1.38 -0.28
N THR A 111 -6.14 2.31 -0.57
CA THR A 111 -4.72 2.24 -0.18
C THR A 111 -4.58 2.24 1.35
N LYS A 112 -5.26 3.15 2.04
CA LYS A 112 -5.28 3.22 3.51
C LYS A 112 -5.83 1.94 4.15
N LEU A 113 -6.93 1.42 3.62
CA LEU A 113 -7.53 0.18 4.10
C LEU A 113 -6.60 -1.02 3.91
N SER A 114 -5.85 -1.07 2.81
CA SER A 114 -4.84 -2.10 2.57
C SER A 114 -3.71 -2.06 3.60
N VAL A 115 -3.23 -0.85 3.94
CA VAL A 115 -2.21 -0.65 5.00
C VAL A 115 -2.75 -1.05 6.37
N LEU A 116 -3.97 -0.64 6.71
CA LEU A 116 -4.60 -0.98 7.98
C LEU A 116 -4.83 -2.50 8.11
N ALA A 117 -5.24 -3.17 7.04
CA ALA A 117 -5.36 -4.63 7.00
C ALA A 117 -4.01 -5.32 7.24
N LEU A 118 -2.93 -4.79 6.65
CA LEU A 118 -1.57 -5.26 6.91
C LEU A 118 -1.19 -5.07 8.38
N TYR A 119 -1.47 -3.90 8.98
CA TYR A 119 -1.19 -3.63 10.39
C TYR A 119 -1.94 -4.58 11.33
N TYR A 120 -3.21 -4.84 11.05
CA TYR A 120 -4.02 -5.79 11.82
C TYR A 120 -3.42 -7.20 11.83
N ARG A 121 -2.87 -7.63 10.67
CA ARG A 121 -2.24 -8.93 10.51
C ARG A 121 -0.88 -9.01 11.20
N VAL A 122 -0.04 -7.99 11.05
CA VAL A 122 1.36 -7.98 11.53
C VAL A 122 1.42 -7.85 13.06
N PHE A 123 0.59 -7.00 13.65
CA PHE A 123 0.65 -6.72 15.09
C PHE A 123 -0.44 -7.50 15.85
N PRO A 124 -0.07 -8.45 16.72
CA PRO A 124 -1.02 -9.25 17.48
C PRO A 124 -1.57 -8.55 18.75
N VAL A 125 -1.20 -7.29 18.99
CA VAL A 125 -1.59 -6.55 20.20
C VAL A 125 -3.06 -6.13 20.13
N GLN A 126 -3.89 -6.61 21.06
CA GLN A 126 -5.35 -6.40 21.02
C GLN A 126 -5.75 -4.92 21.05
N ALA A 127 -5.12 -4.10 21.91
CA ALA A 127 -5.39 -2.67 21.97
C ALA A 127 -5.09 -1.96 20.64
N PHE A 128 -3.99 -2.34 19.99
CA PHE A 128 -3.62 -1.80 18.67
C PHE A 128 -4.61 -2.23 17.59
N ARG A 129 -5.06 -3.48 17.61
CA ARG A 129 -6.07 -3.99 16.67
C ARG A 129 -7.39 -3.24 16.75
N ILE A 130 -7.83 -2.87 17.96
CA ILE A 130 -9.02 -2.04 18.14
C ILE A 130 -8.83 -0.68 17.46
N VAL A 131 -7.69 -0.01 17.70
CA VAL A 131 -7.37 1.28 17.06
C VAL A 131 -7.32 1.17 15.53
N VAL A 132 -6.73 0.10 15.00
CA VAL A 132 -6.70 -0.18 13.55
C VAL A 132 -8.11 -0.34 12.99
N ILE A 133 -8.99 -1.11 13.64
CA ILE A 133 -10.39 -1.30 13.21
C ILE A 133 -11.15 0.03 13.25
N LEU A 134 -11.03 0.80 14.33
CA LEU A 134 -11.68 2.11 14.45
C LEU A 134 -11.22 3.07 13.35
N THR A 135 -9.91 3.06 13.03
CA THR A 135 -9.35 3.87 11.95
C THR A 135 -9.86 3.38 10.58
N ALA A 136 -9.99 2.07 10.37
CA ALA A 136 -10.55 1.53 9.13
C ALA A 136 -12.02 1.93 8.94
N VAL A 137 -12.83 1.87 10.00
CA VAL A 137 -14.22 2.35 9.97
C VAL A 137 -14.27 3.84 9.63
N PHE A 138 -13.41 4.66 10.27
CA PHE A 138 -13.31 6.08 9.95
C PHE A 138 -12.96 6.32 8.46
N VAL A 139 -11.99 5.59 7.90
CA VAL A 139 -11.62 5.72 6.48
C VAL A 139 -12.77 5.36 5.54
N VAL A 140 -13.54 4.31 5.85
CA VAL A 140 -14.72 3.93 5.06
C VAL A 140 -15.80 5.00 5.13
N LEU A 141 -16.10 5.51 6.33
CA LEU A 141 -17.09 6.58 6.51
C LEU A 141 -16.66 7.87 5.81
N TRP A 142 -15.37 8.21 5.89
CA TRP A 142 -14.79 9.34 5.19
C TRP A 142 -14.96 9.19 3.67
N MET A 143 -14.60 8.04 3.10
CA MET A 143 -14.78 7.75 1.68
C MET A 143 -16.22 7.90 1.23
N ILE A 144 -17.18 7.28 1.95
CA ILE A 144 -18.60 7.39 1.63
C ILE A 144 -19.07 8.85 1.69
N THR A 145 -18.60 9.61 2.68
CA THR A 145 -18.96 11.03 2.82
C THR A 145 -18.41 11.84 1.64
N MET A 146 -17.15 11.63 1.25
CA MET A 146 -16.55 12.35 0.13
C MET A 146 -17.29 12.04 -1.18
N GLU A 147 -17.55 10.76 -1.48
CA GLU A 147 -18.28 10.33 -2.68
C GLU A 147 -19.69 10.91 -2.75
N VAL A 148 -20.42 10.93 -1.63
CA VAL A 148 -21.78 11.49 -1.59
C VAL A 148 -21.75 13.01 -1.78
N VAL A 149 -20.79 13.71 -1.16
CA VAL A 149 -20.69 15.17 -1.28
C VAL A 149 -20.25 15.55 -2.69
N LEU A 150 -19.23 14.88 -3.23
CA LEU A 150 -18.74 15.08 -4.59
C LEU A 150 -19.82 14.77 -5.64
N GLY A 151 -20.56 13.67 -5.45
CA GLY A 151 -21.69 13.30 -6.30
C GLY A 151 -22.86 14.29 -6.29
N PHE A 152 -22.92 15.16 -5.28
CA PHE A 152 -23.98 16.16 -5.10
C PHE A 152 -23.45 17.58 -4.94
N GLU A 153 -22.23 17.84 -5.41
CA GLU A 153 -21.56 19.13 -5.23
C GLU A 153 -22.27 20.26 -5.98
N CYS A 154 -22.94 19.98 -7.10
CA CYS A 154 -23.70 20.94 -7.89
C CYS A 154 -25.15 20.49 -8.16
N ARG A 155 -26.08 21.45 -8.18
CA ARG A 155 -27.49 21.28 -8.52
C ARG A 155 -27.92 22.28 -9.60
N PRO A 156 -28.26 21.85 -10.83
CA PRO A 156 -28.12 20.49 -11.37
C PRO A 156 -26.64 20.13 -11.61
N ILE A 157 -26.30 18.84 -11.64
CA ILE A 157 -24.88 18.41 -11.73
C ILE A 157 -24.20 18.87 -13.03
N GLN A 158 -24.99 19.06 -14.08
CA GLN A 158 -24.57 19.60 -15.36
C GLN A 158 -23.98 21.02 -15.25
N ALA A 159 -24.31 21.76 -14.18
CA ALA A 159 -23.73 23.08 -13.93
C ALA A 159 -22.21 23.03 -13.74
N TRP A 160 -21.66 21.87 -13.31
CA TRP A 160 -20.21 21.66 -13.17
C TRP A 160 -19.45 21.85 -14.48
N TRP A 161 -19.95 21.31 -15.59
CA TRP A 161 -19.23 21.29 -16.87
C TRP A 161 -19.87 22.13 -17.98
N LEU A 162 -21.08 22.68 -17.79
CA LEU A 162 -21.76 23.54 -18.78
C LEU A 162 -21.71 25.04 -18.47
N ALA A 163 -21.17 25.45 -17.31
CA ALA A 163 -21.31 26.82 -16.81
C ALA A 163 -22.77 27.33 -16.86
N ALA A 164 -23.73 26.42 -16.68
CA ALA A 164 -25.15 26.70 -16.67
C ALA A 164 -25.59 27.25 -15.31
N GLU A 165 -26.75 27.91 -15.24
CA GLU A 165 -27.33 28.35 -13.96
C GLU A 165 -27.52 27.15 -13.03
N GLY A 166 -26.83 27.19 -11.89
CA GLY A 166 -26.87 26.14 -10.88
C GLY A 166 -26.28 26.61 -9.56
N GLN A 167 -26.67 25.94 -8.48
CA GLN A 167 -26.09 26.16 -7.16
C GLN A 167 -25.07 25.06 -6.88
N CYS A 168 -23.81 25.45 -6.73
CA CYS A 168 -22.73 24.55 -6.31
C CYS A 168 -22.34 24.84 -4.87
N LEU A 169 -21.92 23.79 -4.17
CA LEU A 169 -21.30 23.89 -2.86
C LEU A 169 -19.99 24.68 -2.98
N ASN A 170 -19.52 25.26 -1.87
CA ASN A 170 -18.24 25.97 -1.87
C ASN A 170 -17.09 24.98 -2.10
N LEU A 171 -16.68 24.85 -3.37
CA LEU A 171 -15.67 23.91 -3.85
C LEU A 171 -14.32 24.12 -3.17
N VAL A 172 -13.97 25.37 -2.88
CA VAL A 172 -12.73 25.74 -2.20
C VAL A 172 -12.76 25.23 -0.76
N ALA A 173 -13.85 25.47 -0.02
CA ALA A 173 -14.02 24.98 1.34
C ALA A 173 -14.04 23.45 1.39
N PHE A 174 -14.71 22.81 0.43
CA PHE A 174 -14.74 21.35 0.30
C PHE A 174 -13.33 20.80 0.03
N ALA A 175 -12.61 21.34 -0.93
CA ALA A 175 -11.23 20.96 -1.21
C ALA A 175 -10.34 21.11 0.03
N TYR A 176 -10.45 22.21 0.79
CA TYR A 176 -9.70 22.35 2.04
C TYR A 176 -10.02 21.23 3.03
N PHE A 177 -11.30 20.95 3.26
CA PHE A 177 -11.73 19.90 4.17
C PHE A 177 -11.18 18.53 3.75
N THR A 178 -11.35 18.16 2.48
CA THR A 178 -10.89 16.87 1.93
C THR A 178 -9.38 16.73 2.05
N ASN A 179 -8.62 17.75 1.66
CA ASN A 179 -7.15 17.70 1.66
C ASN A 179 -6.56 17.68 3.07
N ILE A 180 -7.11 18.47 4.00
CA ILE A 180 -6.64 18.50 5.40
C ILE A 180 -6.98 17.19 6.10
N THR A 181 -8.23 16.71 5.98
CA THR A 181 -8.64 15.45 6.63
C THR A 181 -7.87 14.26 6.08
N ASN A 182 -7.61 14.24 4.77
CA ASN A 182 -6.76 13.25 4.14
C ASN A 182 -5.33 13.26 4.73
N LEU A 183 -4.66 14.41 4.74
CA LEU A 183 -3.31 14.56 5.29
C LEU A 183 -3.23 14.13 6.76
N VAL A 184 -4.19 14.56 7.59
CA VAL A 184 -4.24 14.17 9.01
C VAL A 184 -4.38 12.66 9.17
N SER A 185 -5.22 12.02 8.35
CA SER A 185 -5.39 10.58 8.38
C SER A 185 -4.14 9.82 7.92
N ASP A 186 -3.39 10.34 6.95
CA ASP A 186 -2.12 9.75 6.50
C ASP A 186 -1.07 9.81 7.62
N MET A 187 -0.91 10.97 8.25
CA MET A 187 0.00 11.14 9.39
C MET A 187 -0.39 10.23 10.57
N TRP A 188 -1.68 10.08 10.84
CA TRP A 188 -2.18 9.19 11.89
C TRP A 188 -1.84 7.72 11.61
N ILE A 189 -2.17 7.23 10.41
CA ILE A 189 -1.89 5.84 10.01
C ILE A 189 -0.38 5.58 10.07
N PHE A 190 0.42 6.51 9.55
CA PHE A 190 1.87 6.42 9.59
C PHE A 190 2.45 6.40 11.01
N ALA A 191 1.92 7.22 11.92
CA ALA A 191 2.37 7.30 13.29
C ALA A 191 1.96 6.07 14.14
N MET A 192 0.86 5.41 13.77
CA MET A 192 0.24 4.33 14.53
C MET A 192 1.21 3.20 14.95
N PRO A 193 2.06 2.62 14.07
CA PRO A 193 2.96 1.55 14.44
C PRO A 193 4.22 2.01 15.20
N LEU A 194 4.57 3.30 15.19
CA LEU A 194 5.85 3.78 15.73
C LEU A 194 6.05 3.46 17.22
N PRO A 195 5.07 3.70 18.12
CA PRO A 195 5.27 3.46 19.54
C PRO A 195 5.50 1.97 19.85
N ILE A 196 4.88 1.08 19.08
CA ILE A 196 5.07 -0.37 19.23
C ILE A 196 6.47 -0.76 18.80
N ILE A 197 6.92 -0.21 17.67
CA ILE A 197 8.20 -0.58 17.11
C ILE A 197 9.37 -0.01 17.93
N LEU A 198 9.25 1.20 18.47
CA LEU A 198 10.27 1.78 19.35
C LEU A 198 10.45 0.99 20.66
N LYS A 199 9.41 0.29 21.12
CA LYS A 199 9.47 -0.58 22.31
C LYS A 199 10.05 -1.97 22.01
N LEU A 200 10.15 -2.35 20.74
CA LEU A 200 10.64 -3.66 20.34
C LEU A 200 12.16 -3.62 20.20
N GLN A 201 12.89 -4.37 21.03
CA GLN A 201 14.35 -4.47 20.97
C GLN A 201 14.78 -5.18 19.66
N THR A 202 15.01 -4.42 18.59
CA THR A 202 15.34 -4.98 17.26
C THR A 202 16.82 -4.88 16.91
N ASN A 203 17.38 -5.97 16.36
CA ASN A 203 18.72 -6.01 15.75
C ASN A 203 18.92 -4.91 14.68
N THR A 204 20.16 -4.45 14.50
CA THR A 204 20.56 -3.32 13.62
C THR A 204 20.00 -3.41 12.20
N ASN A 205 19.91 -4.62 11.63
CA ASN A 205 19.33 -4.83 10.29
C ASN A 205 17.82 -4.53 10.22
N LYS A 206 17.05 -4.85 11.27
CA LYS A 206 15.62 -4.52 11.35
C LYS A 206 15.41 -3.02 11.56
N ARG A 207 16.30 -2.38 12.32
CA ARG A 207 16.30 -0.93 12.53
C ARG A 207 16.50 -0.15 11.22
N LEU A 208 17.36 -0.64 10.31
CA LEU A 208 17.55 -0.03 9.00
C LEU A 208 16.30 -0.12 8.11
N THR A 209 15.62 -1.28 8.09
CA THR A 209 14.33 -1.44 7.40
C THR A 209 13.29 -0.45 7.91
N LEU A 210 13.27 -0.28 9.22
CA LEU A 210 12.38 0.65 9.90
C LEU A 210 12.61 2.10 9.53
N CYS A 211 13.88 2.54 9.53
CA CYS A 211 14.23 3.87 9.05
C CYS A 211 13.81 4.06 7.59
N PHE A 212 13.99 3.05 6.74
CA PHE A 212 13.60 3.14 5.33
C PHE A 212 12.08 3.25 5.14
N LEU A 213 11.28 2.42 5.84
CA LEU A 213 9.82 2.52 5.83
C LEU A 213 9.33 3.87 6.37
N PHE A 214 10.01 4.39 7.39
CA PHE A 214 9.72 5.71 7.95
C PHE A 214 9.98 6.83 6.95
N SER A 215 11.12 6.80 6.25
CA SER A 215 11.46 7.79 5.23
C SER A 215 10.45 7.80 4.08
N VAL A 216 9.98 6.62 3.65
CA VAL A 216 9.00 6.54 2.56
C VAL A 216 7.64 7.07 3.00
N GLY A 217 7.17 6.71 4.20
CA GLY A 217 5.90 7.24 4.72
C GLY A 217 5.93 8.76 4.98
N LEU A 218 7.08 9.31 5.42
CA LEU A 218 7.28 10.76 5.46
C LEU A 218 7.25 11.40 4.08
N GLY A 219 7.78 10.72 3.06
CA GLY A 219 7.69 11.13 1.66
C GLY A 219 6.24 11.26 1.19
N VAL A 220 5.39 10.26 1.50
CA VAL A 220 3.95 10.33 1.21
C VAL A 220 3.28 11.51 1.90
N CYS A 221 3.53 11.69 3.20
CA CYS A 221 2.98 12.83 3.95
C CYS A 221 3.43 14.18 3.35
N SER A 222 4.67 14.25 2.84
CA SER A 222 5.20 15.45 2.18
C SER A 222 4.50 15.73 0.85
N ILE A 223 4.15 14.70 0.07
CA ILE A 223 3.36 14.83 -1.16
C ILE A 223 1.96 15.37 -0.83
N SER A 224 1.30 14.81 0.19
CA SER A 224 -0.02 15.27 0.63
C SER A 224 0.02 16.73 1.13
N ALA A 225 1.07 17.12 1.85
CA ALA A 225 1.26 18.50 2.30
C ALA A 225 1.56 19.47 1.14
N ALA A 226 2.36 19.04 0.15
CA ALA A 226 2.62 19.82 -1.06
C ALA A 226 1.33 20.08 -1.83
N ARG A 227 0.45 19.07 -1.96
CA ARG A 227 -0.85 19.22 -2.63
C ARG A 227 -1.71 20.27 -1.94
N LEU A 228 -1.79 20.20 -0.61
CA LEU A 228 -2.53 21.18 0.20
C LEU A 228 -2.00 22.60 -0.04
N ARG A 229 -0.69 22.81 -0.17
CA ARG A 229 -0.11 24.12 -0.50
C ARG A 229 -0.59 24.67 -1.85
N PHE A 230 -0.68 23.82 -2.88
CA PHE A 230 -1.20 24.27 -4.18
C PHE A 230 -2.67 24.64 -4.09
N VAL A 231 -3.48 23.89 -3.34
CA VAL A 231 -4.88 24.26 -3.07
C VAL A 231 -4.98 25.62 -2.35
N PHE A 232 -4.08 25.91 -1.40
CA PHE A 232 -4.02 27.22 -0.72
C PHE A 232 -3.60 28.38 -1.63
N ALA A 233 -2.80 28.12 -2.66
CA ALA A 233 -2.25 29.16 -3.54
C ALA A 233 -3.20 29.54 -4.69
N ASN A 234 -4.20 28.70 -4.98
CA ASN A 234 -5.01 28.83 -6.18
C ASN A 234 -6.28 29.67 -5.92
N ALA A 235 -6.18 30.96 -6.24
CA ALA A 235 -7.31 31.85 -6.54
C ALA A 235 -7.20 32.37 -7.99
N SER A 236 -6.65 31.56 -8.89
CA SER A 236 -6.35 31.93 -10.27
C SER A 236 -7.52 31.63 -11.21
N THR A 237 -7.59 32.40 -12.29
CA THR A 237 -8.62 32.28 -13.33
C THR A 237 -8.33 31.16 -14.35
N ASP A 238 -7.10 30.63 -14.35
CA ASP A 238 -6.62 29.66 -15.34
C ASP A 238 -6.56 28.24 -14.76
N ILE A 239 -7.73 27.60 -14.74
CA ILE A 239 -7.91 26.28 -14.12
C ILE A 239 -7.09 25.17 -14.79
N THR A 240 -6.89 25.22 -16.11
CA THR A 240 -6.22 24.14 -16.85
C THR A 240 -4.70 24.18 -16.72
N TRP A 241 -4.13 25.37 -16.49
CA TRP A 241 -2.70 25.54 -16.23
C TRP A 241 -2.31 25.18 -14.79
N ASP A 242 -3.13 25.61 -13.83
CA ASP A 242 -2.84 25.44 -12.40
C ASP A 242 -3.32 24.08 -11.83
N ALA A 243 -4.20 23.38 -12.54
CA ALA A 243 -4.54 21.99 -12.24
C ALA A 243 -3.36 21.03 -12.44
N VAL A 244 -2.37 21.35 -13.29
CA VAL A 244 -1.23 20.46 -13.61
C VAL A 244 -0.46 20.00 -12.36
N PRO A 245 0.12 20.91 -11.53
CA PRO A 245 0.86 20.49 -10.34
C PRO A 245 -0.02 19.72 -9.35
N MET A 246 -1.29 20.11 -9.22
CA MET A 246 -2.24 19.44 -8.33
C MET A 246 -2.51 18.00 -8.79
N GLY A 247 -2.85 17.82 -10.08
CA GLY A 247 -3.13 16.50 -10.66
C GLY A 247 -1.93 15.55 -10.60
N ILE A 248 -0.71 16.07 -10.85
CA ILE A 248 0.52 15.28 -10.69
C ILE A 248 0.67 14.81 -9.25
N LEU A 249 0.50 15.69 -8.26
CA LEU A 249 0.61 15.28 -6.85
C LEU A 249 -0.46 14.26 -6.47
N SER A 250 -1.68 14.39 -6.98
CA SER A 250 -2.75 13.40 -6.82
C SER A 250 -2.41 12.04 -7.43
N ALA A 251 -1.61 12.00 -8.51
CA ALA A 251 -1.11 10.74 -9.08
C ALA A 251 -0.05 10.05 -8.20
N TRP A 252 0.82 10.84 -7.59
CA TRP A 252 1.97 10.35 -6.82
C TRP A 252 1.65 9.97 -5.39
N GLU A 253 0.59 10.49 -4.81
CA GLU A 253 0.17 10.19 -3.45
C GLU A 253 -0.27 8.72 -3.24
N PRO A 254 -1.27 8.18 -3.95
CA PRO A 254 -1.65 6.77 -3.83
C PRO A 254 -0.50 5.85 -4.26
N CYS A 255 0.29 6.26 -5.27
CA CYS A 255 1.52 5.56 -5.66
C CYS A 255 2.48 5.42 -4.48
N GLY A 256 2.78 6.52 -3.78
CA GLY A 256 3.62 6.52 -2.60
C GLY A 256 3.08 5.63 -1.48
N GLY A 257 1.76 5.65 -1.24
CA GLY A 257 1.10 4.77 -0.28
C GLY A 257 1.24 3.28 -0.62
N ILE A 258 0.99 2.90 -1.87
CA ILE A 258 1.14 1.53 -2.38
C ILE A 258 2.58 1.06 -2.28
N LEU A 259 3.54 1.89 -2.71
CA LEU A 259 4.97 1.60 -2.56
C LEU A 259 5.32 1.36 -1.09
N CYS A 260 4.94 2.28 -0.20
CA CYS A 260 5.17 2.17 1.24
C CYS A 260 4.63 0.87 1.84
N ALA A 261 3.41 0.49 1.43
CA ALA A 261 2.73 -0.71 1.93
C ALA A 261 3.34 -2.02 1.43
N ASN A 262 3.99 -2.01 0.26
CA ASN A 262 4.59 -3.20 -0.36
C ASN A 262 6.04 -3.44 0.09
N LEU A 263 6.75 -2.37 0.48
CA LEU A 263 8.16 -2.42 0.90
C LEU A 263 8.50 -3.45 1.99
N PRO A 264 7.73 -3.60 3.10
CA PRO A 264 8.09 -4.54 4.15
C PRO A 264 8.19 -5.98 3.63
N MET A 265 7.30 -6.35 2.71
CA MET A 265 7.20 -7.71 2.19
C MET A 265 8.28 -8.00 1.14
N VAL A 266 8.53 -7.03 0.25
CA VAL A 266 9.61 -7.13 -0.74
C VAL A 266 10.98 -7.19 -0.05
N TYR A 267 11.21 -6.35 0.96
CA TYR A 267 12.44 -6.36 1.74
C TYR A 267 12.69 -7.68 2.47
N GLY A 268 11.65 -8.24 3.11
CA GLY A 268 11.74 -9.52 3.80
C GLY A 268 12.23 -10.65 2.89
N MET A 269 11.70 -10.71 1.68
CA MET A 269 12.11 -11.69 0.67
C MET A 269 13.53 -11.45 0.15
N LEU A 270 13.94 -10.20 -0.10
CA LEU A 270 15.30 -9.90 -0.55
C LEU A 270 16.32 -10.38 0.47
N ASN A 271 16.08 -10.12 1.75
CA ASN A 271 16.97 -10.56 2.83
C ASN A 271 16.99 -12.09 2.96
N GLN A 272 15.85 -12.77 2.82
CA GLN A 272 15.79 -14.23 2.83
C GLN A 272 16.53 -14.85 1.64
N SER A 273 16.39 -14.26 0.45
CA SER A 273 17.07 -14.71 -0.78
C SER A 273 18.58 -14.54 -0.67
N ILE A 274 19.07 -13.39 -0.19
CA ILE A 274 20.49 -13.15 0.06
C ILE A 274 21.04 -14.14 1.10
N ARG A 275 20.29 -14.40 2.17
CA ARG A 275 20.67 -15.39 3.20
C ARG A 275 20.77 -16.79 2.61
N MET A 276 19.81 -17.23 1.79
CA MET A 276 19.85 -18.53 1.12
C MET A 276 21.01 -18.64 0.11
N SER A 277 21.31 -17.57 -0.64
CA SER A 277 22.45 -17.53 -1.56
C SER A 277 23.79 -17.62 -0.83
N ARG A 278 23.93 -16.95 0.32
CA ARG A 278 25.14 -17.06 1.18
C ARG A 278 25.32 -18.48 1.74
N ILE A 279 24.22 -19.11 2.18
CA ILE A 279 24.26 -20.50 2.67
C ILE A 279 24.70 -21.44 1.52
N ARG A 280 24.11 -21.32 0.32
CA ARG A 280 24.50 -22.12 -0.86
C ARG A 280 25.96 -21.95 -1.23
N HIS A 281 26.49 -20.72 -1.24
CA HIS A 281 27.91 -20.47 -1.51
C HIS A 281 28.84 -21.06 -0.45
N SER A 282 28.42 -21.08 0.83
CA SER A 282 29.22 -21.69 1.90
C SER A 282 29.28 -23.21 1.78
N THR A 283 28.16 -23.88 1.47
CA THR A 283 28.15 -25.34 1.23
C THR A 283 28.96 -25.74 -0.01
N ALA A 284 28.92 -24.94 -1.09
CA ALA A 284 29.70 -25.22 -2.30
C ALA A 284 31.23 -25.20 -2.06
N HIS A 285 31.73 -24.35 -1.15
CA HIS A 285 33.13 -24.35 -0.76
C HIS A 285 33.52 -25.55 0.12
N THR A 286 32.62 -26.05 0.97
CA THR A 286 32.88 -27.23 1.79
C THR A 286 32.96 -28.50 0.92
N ASP A 287 32.06 -28.66 -0.05
CA ASP A 287 32.08 -29.80 -0.99
C ASP A 287 33.31 -29.77 -1.91
N ALA A 288 33.75 -28.58 -2.36
CA ALA A 288 34.98 -28.43 -3.14
C ALA A 288 36.27 -28.69 -2.32
N SER A 289 36.26 -28.47 -1.00
CA SER A 289 37.40 -28.78 -0.13
C SER A 289 37.52 -30.28 0.20
N GLN A 290 36.39 -31.01 0.23
CA GLN A 290 36.39 -32.46 0.44
C GLN A 290 36.82 -33.24 -0.81
N SER A 291 36.62 -32.72 -2.02
CA SER A 291 37.08 -33.37 -3.25
C SER A 291 38.60 -33.27 -3.47
N ILE A 292 39.28 -32.31 -2.82
CA ILE A 292 40.75 -32.15 -2.89
C ILE A 292 41.47 -32.98 -1.81
N ALA A 293 40.83 -33.25 -0.67
CA ALA A 293 41.43 -34.04 0.42
C ALA A 293 41.35 -35.57 0.21
N GLY A 294 40.66 -36.05 -0.84
CA GLY A 294 40.44 -37.47 -1.09
C GLY A 294 41.52 -38.23 -1.88
N SER A 295 42.61 -37.57 -2.32
CA SER A 295 43.56 -38.19 -3.27
C SER A 295 44.80 -38.88 -2.65
N SER A 296 44.80 -39.23 -1.36
CA SER A 296 45.91 -40.00 -0.79
C SER A 296 45.50 -41.04 0.25
N ARG A 297 45.14 -42.23 -0.22
CA ARG A 297 45.65 -43.54 0.26
C ARG A 297 44.89 -44.67 -0.41
N GLY A 298 45.58 -45.38 -1.29
CA GLY A 298 45.14 -46.69 -1.76
C GLY A 298 45.31 -47.75 -0.67
N ARG A 299 44.30 -48.61 -0.52
CA ARG A 299 44.49 -50.07 -0.41
C ARG A 299 43.16 -50.76 -0.71
N ALA A 300 43.18 -51.63 -1.72
CA ALA A 300 42.05 -52.43 -2.13
C ALA A 300 41.60 -53.41 -1.04
N SER A 301 40.29 -53.54 -0.86
CA SER A 301 39.65 -54.75 -0.35
C SER A 301 38.34 -54.95 -1.10
N LYS A 302 38.20 -56.12 -1.74
CA LYS A 302 36.99 -56.57 -2.42
C LYS A 302 35.86 -56.69 -1.38
N GLY A 303 34.73 -56.03 -1.63
CA GLY A 303 33.51 -56.17 -0.84
C GLY A 303 32.30 -55.91 -1.72
N SER A 304 31.43 -56.91 -1.83
CA SER A 304 30.23 -56.94 -2.65
C SER A 304 29.30 -55.75 -2.41
N PHE A 305 28.74 -55.25 -3.51
CA PHE A 305 27.70 -54.24 -3.58
C PHE A 305 26.42 -54.71 -2.89
N SER A 306 25.94 -53.98 -1.87
CA SER A 306 24.54 -53.98 -1.46
C SER A 306 24.07 -52.54 -1.24
N GLN A 307 23.13 -52.09 -2.08
CA GLN A 307 22.39 -50.85 -1.88
C GLN A 307 21.53 -50.95 -0.61
N GLY A 308 21.78 -50.07 0.35
CA GLY A 308 20.94 -49.87 1.52
C GLY A 308 20.83 -48.38 1.81
N TRP A 309 19.69 -47.78 1.51
CA TRP A 309 19.37 -46.40 1.88
C TRP A 309 19.25 -46.30 3.40
N ILE A 310 20.09 -45.45 4.01
CA ILE A 310 20.08 -45.23 5.47
C ILE A 310 19.01 -44.18 5.78
N HIS A 311 17.91 -44.65 6.37
CA HIS A 311 16.97 -43.82 7.12
C HIS A 311 17.65 -43.35 8.42
N LEU A 312 17.99 -42.07 8.50
CA LEU A 312 18.35 -41.43 9.77
C LEU A 312 17.07 -41.13 10.56
N LYS A 313 16.78 -42.01 11.52
CA LYS A 313 15.81 -41.81 12.59
C LYS A 313 16.61 -41.42 13.83
N ASP A 314 16.87 -40.12 14.00
CA ASP A 314 17.56 -39.64 15.19
C ASP A 314 16.65 -39.78 16.41
N SER A 315 16.96 -40.80 17.21
CA SER A 315 16.47 -40.99 18.57
C SER A 315 17.61 -40.58 19.49
N PHE A 316 17.53 -39.39 20.08
CA PHE A 316 18.40 -39.00 21.19
C PHE A 316 17.53 -38.81 22.44
N SER A 317 17.56 -39.83 23.29
CA SER A 317 17.13 -39.91 24.68
C SER A 317 18.17 -40.86 25.31
N SER A 318 18.90 -40.56 26.38
CA SER A 318 18.51 -39.88 27.61
C SER A 318 19.79 -39.43 28.35
N HIS A 319 19.71 -38.35 29.13
CA HIS A 319 20.42 -38.25 30.41
C HIS A 319 19.55 -37.45 31.39
N ASP A 320 19.11 -38.18 32.40
CA ASP A 320 18.87 -37.83 33.80
C ASP A 320 17.77 -36.85 34.25
N GLU A 321 17.18 -37.31 35.36
CA GLU A 321 16.01 -36.88 36.10
C GLU A 321 16.08 -35.45 36.65
N LEU A 322 14.91 -34.79 36.72
CA LEU A 322 14.43 -34.10 37.92
C LEU A 322 12.96 -33.72 37.70
N GLY A 323 12.08 -34.31 38.51
CA GLY A 323 10.64 -34.20 38.37
C GLY A 323 10.09 -32.79 38.57
N LEU A 324 9.07 -32.45 37.76
CA LEU A 324 8.01 -31.49 38.09
C LEU A 324 6.88 -31.66 37.06
N LYS A 325 5.76 -32.25 37.52
CA LYS A 325 4.51 -32.39 36.76
C LYS A 325 4.00 -31.02 36.29
N ARG A 326 3.65 -30.88 35.01
CA ARG A 326 2.68 -29.88 34.54
C ARG A 326 1.39 -30.57 34.08
N PRO A 327 0.21 -29.98 34.38
CA PRO A 327 -1.08 -30.60 34.11
C PRO A 327 -1.58 -30.32 32.69
N GLU A 328 -2.15 -31.33 32.03
CA GLU A 328 -3.03 -31.16 30.88
C GLU A 328 -4.40 -30.67 31.33
N ARG A 329 -4.82 -29.50 30.83
CA ARG A 329 -6.21 -29.04 30.88
C ARG A 329 -6.95 -29.56 29.66
N SER A 330 -7.72 -30.63 29.87
CA SER A 330 -8.76 -31.10 28.98
C SER A 330 -10.08 -30.38 29.31
N TYR A 331 -10.58 -29.58 28.37
CA TYR A 331 -11.92 -29.00 28.45
C TYR A 331 -12.93 -30.03 27.93
N ILE A 332 -13.64 -30.69 28.83
CA ILE A 332 -14.83 -31.49 28.52
C ILE A 332 -16.03 -30.78 29.15
N TRP A 333 -16.89 -30.22 28.31
CA TRP A 333 -18.22 -29.76 28.70
C TRP A 333 -19.11 -30.98 28.92
N LYS A 334 -19.51 -31.23 30.17
CA LYS A 334 -20.58 -32.16 30.49
C LYS A 334 -21.63 -31.43 31.35
N ILE A 335 -22.78 -31.22 30.74
CA ILE A 335 -23.99 -30.63 31.33
C ILE A 335 -24.50 -31.58 32.43
N SER A 336 -24.63 -31.06 33.64
CA SER A 336 -25.16 -31.75 34.81
C SER A 336 -26.66 -31.47 34.93
N THR A 337 -27.48 -32.51 34.78
CA THR A 337 -28.86 -32.53 35.23
C THR A 337 -28.88 -32.96 36.70
N GLY A 338 -29.29 -32.05 37.58
CA GLY A 338 -29.41 -32.30 39.01
C GLY A 338 -30.58 -33.23 39.32
N THR A 339 -30.35 -34.20 40.20
CA THR A 339 -31.42 -34.88 40.93
C THR A 339 -30.98 -35.02 42.38
N SER A 340 -31.74 -34.37 43.25
CA SER A 340 -31.60 -34.29 44.70
C SER A 340 -31.74 -35.64 45.39
N ARG A 341 -30.88 -35.93 46.36
CA ARG A 341 -31.12 -36.95 47.40
C ARG A 341 -31.17 -36.28 48.77
N SER A 342 -32.29 -36.48 49.43
CA SER A 342 -32.65 -36.02 50.77
C SER A 342 -32.03 -36.89 51.87
N SER A 343 -31.45 -36.20 52.85
CA SER A 343 -31.40 -36.44 54.30
C SER A 343 -32.01 -37.73 54.90
N THR A 344 -31.18 -38.42 55.68
CA THR A 344 -31.54 -39.07 56.95
C THR A 344 -30.30 -39.18 57.84
N GLN A 345 -30.12 -38.22 58.75
CA GLN A 345 -30.01 -38.38 60.21
C GLN A 345 -29.78 -37.04 60.87
#